data_AF-A0A3M7R0E8-F1
#
_entry.id   AF-A0A3M7R0E8-F1
#
_cell.length_a   1.000
_cell.length_b   1.000
_cell.length_c   1.000
_cell.angle_alpha   90.00
_cell.angle_beta   90.00
_cell.angle_gamma   90.00
#
_symmetry.space_group_name_H-M   'P 1'
#
loop_
_entity.id
_entity.type
_entity.pdbx_description
1 polymer ?
#
loop_
_entity_poly.entity_id
_entity_poly.type
_entity_poly.pdbx_seq_one_letter_code
_entity_poly.pdbx_strand_id
1 'polypeptide(L)'
;MSNEKSCSVVFSKYKEESDNLNLKIYVNRIKSQKEIKFIGIKFDFKLNFNTLVDEIKERCNTRLNLNKILSNKKWSLNQKTLGNLYKSLVGSILDFSFPCLNSFSENNIKKLQAIQNAAVRSILRLKYDTSSNIMHQEAFNKLKLLTVSNRLFELSERYVGTGLSHSIPFVVRLVEEYKEGFESRYIEYPTQLCNCYLTISSFFPET
;
A
#
# COMPACT_ATOMS: atom_id res chain seq x y z
N MET A 1 30.53 1.24 -5.36
CA MET A 1 29.43 1.78 -4.53
C MET A 1 29.93 3.06 -3.86
N SER A 2 29.21 4.19 -3.95
CA SER A 2 29.67 5.47 -3.37
C SER A 2 29.22 5.60 -1.92
N ASN A 3 30.15 5.89 -1.01
CA ASN A 3 29.87 6.03 0.41
C ASN A 3 28.89 7.18 0.71
N GLU A 4 28.94 8.27 -0.05
CA GLU A 4 28.05 9.43 0.14
C GLU A 4 26.58 9.10 -0.19
N LYS A 5 26.35 8.11 -1.07
CA LYS A 5 25.02 7.67 -1.49
C LYS A 5 24.51 6.49 -0.67
N SER A 6 25.31 5.98 0.27
CA SER A 6 24.97 4.81 1.08
C SER A 6 24.54 5.22 2.49
N CYS A 7 23.40 4.72 2.92
CA CYS A 7 22.93 4.83 4.30
C CYS A 7 22.41 3.48 4.80
N SER A 8 22.32 3.33 6.11
CA SER A 8 21.74 2.16 6.77
C SER A 8 20.57 2.58 7.64
N VAL A 9 19.55 1.72 7.69
CA VAL A 9 18.42 1.85 8.61
C VAL A 9 18.22 0.50 9.26
N VAL A 10 18.04 0.50 10.58
CA VAL A 10 17.69 -0.69 11.36
C VAL A 10 16.19 -0.65 11.59
N PHE A 11 15.48 -1.69 11.18
CA PHE A 11 14.05 -1.80 11.42
C PHE A 11 13.79 -2.53 12.74
N SER A 12 13.11 -1.86 13.69
CA SER A 12 12.73 -2.44 14.98
C SER A 12 11.43 -1.83 15.50
N LYS A 13 10.55 -2.68 16.04
CA LYS A 13 9.33 -2.26 16.75
C LYS A 13 9.63 -1.82 18.20
N TYR A 14 10.63 -2.45 18.82
CA TYR A 14 11.02 -2.21 20.21
C TYR A 14 12.24 -1.29 20.29
N LYS A 15 12.57 -0.84 21.51
CA LYS A 15 13.55 0.21 21.88
C LYS A 15 14.72 0.41 20.90
N GLU A 16 15.14 1.65 20.72
CA GLU A 16 16.33 2.05 19.93
C GLU A 16 17.60 1.34 20.47
N GLU A 17 17.90 0.14 19.98
CA GLU A 17 19.25 -0.46 20.04
C GLU A 17 20.10 -0.01 18.83
N SER A 18 19.69 1.05 18.15
CA SER A 18 20.48 1.68 17.12
C SER A 18 21.39 2.71 17.76
N ASP A 19 22.55 2.30 18.26
CA ASP A 19 23.64 3.29 18.40
C ASP A 19 25.03 2.81 17.96
N ASN A 20 25.30 1.53 17.75
CA ASN A 20 26.69 1.09 17.47
C ASN A 20 26.90 0.03 16.38
N LEU A 21 26.05 -0.04 15.35
CA LEU A 21 26.42 -0.80 14.15
C LEU A 21 27.51 -0.04 13.36
N ASN A 22 28.74 -0.54 13.44
CA ASN A 22 29.89 0.00 12.71
C ASN A 22 29.95 -0.58 11.29
N LEU A 23 28.92 -0.34 10.50
CA LEU A 23 28.87 -0.75 9.10
C LEU A 23 29.82 0.10 8.27
N LYS A 24 30.69 -0.56 7.50
CA LYS A 24 31.66 0.10 6.63
C LYS A 24 31.57 -0.41 5.20
N ILE A 25 31.72 0.49 4.24
CA ILE A 25 31.99 0.16 2.83
C ILE A 25 33.44 0.54 2.57
N TYR A 26 34.25 -0.47 2.24
CA TYR A 26 35.71 -0.34 2.27
C TYR A 26 36.18 0.13 3.66
N VAL A 27 36.72 1.35 3.76
CA VAL A 27 37.21 1.93 5.03
C VAL A 27 36.19 2.89 5.65
N ASN A 28 35.18 3.31 4.88
CA ASN A 28 34.31 4.41 5.28
C ASN A 28 33.06 3.92 6.02
N ARG A 29 32.70 4.61 7.10
CA ARG A 29 31.50 4.31 7.90
C ARG A 29 30.23 4.76 7.17
N ILE A 30 29.24 3.86 7.11
CA ILE A 30 27.92 4.15 6.57
C ILE A 30 27.12 4.96 7.61
N LYS A 31 26.48 6.04 7.16
CA LYS A 31 25.60 6.84 8.01
C LYS A 31 24.32 6.07 8.34
N SER A 32 24.03 5.91 9.62
CA SER A 32 22.74 5.40 10.08
C SER A 32 21.67 6.49 10.03
N GLN A 33 20.47 6.13 9.59
CA GLN A 33 19.30 7.01 9.48
C GLN A 33 18.07 6.35 10.11
N LYS A 34 17.08 7.15 10.50
CA LYS A 34 15.79 6.65 11.03
C LYS A 34 14.74 6.42 9.93
N GLU A 35 15.01 6.88 8.72
CA GLU A 35 14.11 6.77 7.58
C GLU A 35 14.95 6.60 6.30
N ILE A 36 14.45 5.82 5.35
CA ILE A 36 15.06 5.65 4.02
C ILE A 36 13.99 5.66 2.94
N LYS A 37 14.30 6.26 1.79
CA LYS A 37 13.44 6.24 0.61
C LYS A 37 13.95 5.20 -0.39
N PHE A 38 13.11 4.22 -0.69
CA PHE A 38 13.41 3.18 -1.67
C PHE A 38 12.24 3.02 -2.65
N ILE A 39 12.54 3.12 -3.95
CA ILE A 39 11.54 3.07 -5.05
C ILE A 39 10.35 4.01 -4.75
N GLY A 40 10.60 5.22 -4.29
CA GLY A 40 9.54 6.20 -4.00
C GLY A 40 8.73 5.97 -2.71
N ILE A 41 8.95 4.87 -1.99
CA ILE A 41 8.34 4.58 -0.69
C ILE A 41 9.32 4.98 0.42
N LYS A 42 8.83 5.67 1.45
CA LYS A 42 9.61 5.96 2.66
C LYS A 42 9.34 4.91 3.72
N PHE A 43 10.41 4.33 4.23
CA PHE A 43 10.41 3.33 5.28
C PHE A 43 10.93 3.99 6.56
N ASP A 44 10.07 4.15 7.55
CA ASP A 44 10.47 4.53 8.90
C ASP A 44 11.05 3.33 9.64
N PHE A 45 11.95 3.56 10.58
CA PHE A 45 12.59 2.51 11.37
C PHE A 45 11.61 1.60 12.13
N LYS A 46 10.37 2.05 12.40
CA LYS A 46 9.33 1.23 13.04
C LYS A 46 8.41 0.52 12.04
N LEU A 47 8.55 0.79 10.74
CA LEU A 47 7.68 0.31 9.67
C LEU A 47 6.20 0.56 9.96
N ASN A 48 5.86 1.70 10.57
CA ASN A 48 4.46 2.08 10.84
C ASN A 48 3.82 2.84 9.66
N PHE A 49 4.65 3.33 8.73
CA PHE A 49 4.27 4.01 7.50
C PHE A 49 3.35 5.21 7.68
N ASN A 50 3.36 5.86 8.86
CA ASN A 50 2.55 7.05 9.11
C ASN A 50 2.92 8.19 8.15
N THR A 51 4.22 8.44 7.98
CA THR A 51 4.75 9.46 7.06
C THR A 51 4.32 9.18 5.62
N LEU A 52 4.39 7.92 5.18
CA LEU A 52 3.95 7.52 3.85
C LEU A 52 2.46 7.81 3.64
N VAL A 53 1.62 7.48 4.61
CA VAL A 53 0.16 7.69 4.53
C VAL A 53 -0.18 9.17 4.47
N ASP A 54 0.50 10.00 5.24
CA ASP A 54 0.31 11.45 5.22
C ASP A 54 0.78 12.05 3.87
N GLU A 55 1.89 11.56 3.30
CA GLU A 55 2.33 11.95 1.94
C GLU A 55 1.34 11.53 0.84
N ILE A 56 0.80 10.31 0.93
CA ILE A 56 -0.25 9.82 0.02
C ILE A 56 -1.48 10.74 0.13
N LYS A 57 -1.87 11.09 1.35
CA LYS A 57 -3.03 11.97 1.60
C LYS A 57 -2.87 13.34 0.95
N GLU A 58 -1.73 13.99 1.13
CA GLU A 58 -1.43 15.29 0.50
C GLU A 58 -1.47 15.22 -1.03
N ARG A 59 -0.81 14.20 -1.61
CA ARG A 59 -0.79 13.99 -3.07
C ARG A 59 -2.17 13.70 -3.65
N CYS A 60 -2.99 12.93 -2.92
CA CYS A 60 -4.34 12.58 -3.32
C CYS A 60 -5.29 13.77 -3.19
N ASN A 61 -5.25 14.52 -2.08
CA ASN A 61 -6.13 15.68 -1.86
C ASN A 61 -5.97 16.74 -2.96
N THR A 62 -4.73 17.01 -3.36
CA THR A 62 -4.42 17.93 -4.47
C THR A 62 -5.13 17.51 -5.77
N ARG A 63 -5.10 16.22 -6.11
CA ARG A 63 -5.73 15.67 -7.33
C ARG A 63 -7.23 15.47 -7.19
N LEU A 64 -7.71 15.23 -5.97
CA LEU A 64 -9.12 15.06 -5.67
C LEU A 64 -9.89 16.37 -5.86
N ASN A 65 -9.25 17.52 -5.64
CA ASN A 65 -9.84 18.82 -5.96
C ASN A 65 -10.18 18.96 -7.45
N LEU A 66 -9.33 18.44 -8.35
CA LEU A 66 -9.65 18.40 -9.79
C LEU A 66 -10.87 17.52 -10.06
N ASN A 67 -10.94 16.33 -9.46
CA ASN A 67 -12.12 15.46 -9.57
C ASN A 67 -13.39 16.13 -9.05
N LYS A 68 -13.32 16.87 -7.94
CA LYS A 68 -14.46 17.63 -7.39
C LYS A 68 -14.95 18.72 -8.33
N ILE A 69 -14.02 19.49 -8.92
CA ILE A 69 -14.34 20.54 -9.88
C ILE A 69 -15.04 19.95 -11.10
N LEU A 70 -14.48 18.87 -11.66
CA LEU A 70 -15.02 18.18 -12.83
C LEU A 70 -16.36 17.47 -12.55
N SER A 71 -16.61 17.08 -11.30
CA SER A 71 -17.89 16.46 -10.89
C SER A 71 -19.06 17.45 -10.83
N ASN A 72 -18.80 18.76 -10.97
CA ASN A 72 -19.82 19.79 -10.96
C ASN A 72 -20.81 19.60 -12.13
N LYS A 73 -22.11 19.82 -11.85
CA LYS A 73 -23.20 19.71 -12.83
C LYS A 73 -22.96 20.52 -14.11
N LYS A 74 -22.27 21.66 -14.03
CA LYS A 74 -21.98 22.52 -15.18
C LYS A 74 -21.15 21.82 -16.28
N TRP A 75 -20.27 20.89 -15.92
CA TRP A 75 -19.41 20.19 -16.88
C TRP A 75 -20.09 18.96 -17.51
N SER A 76 -21.28 18.58 -17.01
CA SER A 76 -22.11 17.47 -17.51
C SER A 76 -21.35 16.15 -17.79
N LEU A 77 -20.26 15.87 -17.05
CA LEU A 77 -19.51 14.63 -17.18
C LEU A 77 -20.30 13.44 -16.63
N ASN A 78 -20.24 12.32 -17.34
CA ASN A 78 -20.88 11.09 -16.88
C ASN A 78 -20.09 10.47 -15.70
N GLN A 79 -20.80 9.70 -14.85
CA GLN A 79 -20.21 9.10 -13.65
C GLN A 79 -19.08 8.10 -13.96
N LYS A 80 -19.15 7.39 -15.09
CA LYS A 80 -18.13 6.43 -15.52
C LYS A 80 -16.80 7.13 -15.84
N THR A 81 -16.84 8.23 -16.56
CA THR A 81 -15.70 9.07 -16.90
C THR A 81 -15.08 9.66 -15.64
N LEU A 82 -15.90 10.19 -14.73
CA LEU A 82 -15.43 10.68 -13.43
C LEU A 82 -14.79 9.57 -12.58
N GLY A 83 -15.39 8.37 -12.56
CA GLY A 83 -14.82 7.20 -11.91
C GLY A 83 -13.46 6.79 -12.51
N ASN A 84 -13.32 6.85 -13.84
CA ASN A 84 -12.06 6.58 -14.52
C ASN A 84 -11.00 7.65 -14.23
N LEU A 85 -11.38 8.93 -14.20
CA LEU A 85 -10.52 10.03 -13.77
C LEU A 85 -10.04 9.84 -12.33
N TYR A 86 -10.91 9.43 -11.42
CA TYR A 86 -10.52 9.05 -10.07
C TYR A 86 -9.49 7.92 -10.05
N LYS A 87 -9.76 6.82 -10.76
CA LYS A 87 -8.84 5.67 -10.84
C LYS A 87 -7.45 6.09 -11.36
N SER A 88 -7.43 6.92 -12.40
CA SER A 88 -6.19 7.39 -13.02
C SER A 88 -5.40 8.35 -12.13
N LEU A 89 -6.06 9.31 -11.47
CA LEU A 89 -5.38 10.38 -10.72
C LEU A 89 -5.10 10.02 -9.26
N VAL A 90 -6.08 9.41 -8.58
CA VAL A 90 -6.02 9.13 -7.14
C VAL A 90 -5.81 7.64 -6.89
N GLY A 91 -6.55 6.79 -7.61
CA GLY A 91 -6.44 5.34 -7.48
C GLY A 91 -5.02 4.85 -7.72
N SER A 92 -4.34 5.33 -8.76
CA SER A 92 -2.94 4.98 -9.07
C SER A 92 -1.94 5.30 -7.94
N ILE A 93 -2.18 6.37 -7.17
CA ILE A 93 -1.33 6.75 -6.03
C ILE A 93 -1.57 5.81 -4.85
N LEU A 94 -2.83 5.47 -4.58
CA LEU A 94 -3.20 4.51 -3.54
C LEU A 94 -2.67 3.12 -3.90
N ASP A 95 -2.90 2.66 -5.13
CA ASP A 95 -2.51 1.34 -5.63
C ASP A 95 -0.99 1.10 -5.48
N PHE A 96 -0.16 2.13 -5.62
CA PHE A 96 1.29 2.02 -5.44
C PHE A 96 1.72 1.54 -4.04
N SER A 97 0.88 1.75 -3.03
CA SER A 97 1.16 1.37 -1.64
C SER A 97 0.79 -0.06 -1.28
N PHE A 98 0.28 -0.86 -2.23
CA PHE A 98 -0.17 -2.23 -1.98
C PHE A 98 0.86 -3.12 -1.26
N PRO A 99 2.19 -3.03 -1.51
CA PRO A 99 3.14 -3.87 -0.80
C PRO A 99 3.06 -3.63 0.71
N CYS A 100 2.87 -2.38 1.15
CA CYS A 100 2.88 -2.00 2.55
C CYS A 100 1.57 -2.29 3.30
N LEU A 101 0.55 -2.86 2.66
CA LEU A 101 -0.80 -3.02 3.21
C LEU A 101 -0.79 -3.61 4.62
N ASN A 102 -0.04 -4.69 4.84
CA ASN A 102 -0.09 -5.45 6.10
C ASN A 102 0.64 -4.74 7.24
N SER A 103 1.40 -3.69 6.92
CA SER A 103 2.05 -2.83 7.89
C SER A 103 1.21 -1.59 8.23
N PHE A 104 0.11 -1.34 7.52
CA PHE A 104 -0.79 -0.24 7.85
C PHE A 104 -1.64 -0.58 9.06
N SER A 105 -1.71 0.37 10.00
CA SER A 105 -2.70 0.34 11.07
C SER A 105 -4.11 0.53 10.52
N GLU A 106 -5.12 0.06 11.26
CA GLU A 106 -6.52 0.31 10.91
C GLU A 106 -6.83 1.82 10.78
N ASN A 107 -6.19 2.65 11.60
CA ASN A 107 -6.32 4.10 11.52
C ASN A 107 -5.75 4.65 10.20
N ASN A 108 -4.61 4.12 9.74
CA ASN A 108 -4.01 4.51 8.46
C ASN A 108 -4.90 4.07 7.28
N ILE A 109 -5.47 2.87 7.33
CA ILE A 109 -6.44 2.41 6.32
C ILE A 109 -7.68 3.33 6.32
N LYS A 110 -8.20 3.72 7.49
CA LYS A 110 -9.32 4.68 7.61
C LYS A 110 -8.99 6.04 6.99
N LYS A 111 -7.78 6.57 7.21
CA LYS A 111 -7.31 7.82 6.57
C LYS A 111 -7.35 7.71 5.04
N LEU A 112 -6.84 6.62 4.48
CA LEU A 112 -6.85 6.40 3.03
C LEU A 112 -8.27 6.20 2.49
N GLN A 113 -9.10 5.45 3.22
CA GLN A 113 -10.50 5.23 2.86
C GLN A 113 -11.30 6.54 2.84
N ALA A 114 -11.01 7.49 3.74
CA ALA A 114 -11.66 8.80 3.75
C ALA A 114 -11.44 9.59 2.46
N ILE A 115 -10.26 9.46 1.82
CA ILE A 115 -9.94 10.08 0.52
C ILE A 115 -10.87 9.51 -0.55
N GLN A 116 -10.95 8.17 -0.65
CA GLN A 116 -11.84 7.51 -1.60
C GLN A 116 -13.30 7.90 -1.36
N ASN A 117 -13.74 7.91 -0.10
CA ASN A 117 -15.11 8.27 0.27
C ASN A 117 -15.46 9.69 -0.20
N ALA A 118 -14.56 10.65 -0.01
CA ALA A 118 -14.78 12.03 -0.46
C ALA A 118 -14.93 12.12 -1.99
N ALA A 119 -14.13 11.36 -2.74
CA ALA A 119 -14.25 11.29 -4.20
C ALA A 119 -15.57 10.64 -4.63
N VAL A 120 -15.90 9.47 -4.08
CA VAL A 120 -17.13 8.73 -4.40
C VAL A 120 -18.37 9.58 -4.15
N ARG A 121 -18.46 10.26 -2.99
CA ARG A 121 -19.59 11.16 -2.70
C ARG A 121 -19.73 12.28 -3.74
N SER A 122 -18.61 12.84 -4.19
CA SER A 122 -18.60 13.89 -5.21
C SER A 122 -19.06 13.36 -6.58
N ILE A 123 -18.56 12.20 -6.99
CA ILE A 123 -18.84 11.58 -8.29
C ILE A 123 -20.29 11.10 -8.38
N LEU A 124 -20.75 10.40 -7.35
CA LEU A 124 -22.11 9.83 -7.29
C LEU A 124 -23.16 10.81 -6.76
N ARG A 125 -22.72 12.00 -6.32
CA ARG A 125 -23.59 13.05 -5.76
C ARG A 125 -24.42 12.55 -4.57
N LEU A 126 -23.79 11.73 -3.73
CA LEU A 126 -24.42 11.19 -2.53
C LEU A 126 -24.57 12.29 -1.48
N LYS A 127 -25.62 12.17 -0.65
CA LYS A 127 -25.79 13.05 0.49
C LYS A 127 -24.67 12.83 1.52
N TYR A 128 -24.41 13.84 2.34
CA TYR A 128 -23.36 13.77 3.35
C TYR A 128 -23.65 12.71 4.42
N ASP A 129 -24.91 12.54 4.80
CA ASP A 129 -25.43 11.59 5.78
C ASP A 129 -25.50 10.13 5.29
N THR A 130 -25.23 9.88 4.00
CA THR A 130 -25.24 8.52 3.46
C THR A 130 -24.23 7.65 4.20
N SER A 131 -24.68 6.51 4.72
CA SER A 131 -23.83 5.58 5.48
C SER A 131 -22.68 5.04 4.62
N SER A 132 -21.55 4.73 5.26
CA SER A 132 -20.36 4.21 4.56
C SER A 132 -20.66 2.93 3.79
N ASN A 133 -21.48 2.03 4.36
CA ASN A 133 -21.83 0.75 3.76
C ASN A 133 -22.60 0.95 2.44
N ILE A 134 -23.63 1.80 2.44
CA ILE A 134 -24.42 2.10 1.23
C ILE A 134 -23.53 2.75 0.18
N MET A 135 -22.69 3.71 0.58
CA MET A 135 -21.75 4.37 -0.33
C MET A 135 -20.75 3.39 -0.94
N HIS A 136 -20.23 2.42 -0.19
CA HIS A 136 -19.31 1.40 -0.71
C HIS A 136 -20.00 0.45 -1.68
N GLN A 137 -21.25 0.04 -1.41
CA GLN A 137 -22.05 -0.75 -2.34
C GLN A 137 -22.33 0.00 -3.65
N GLU A 138 -22.73 1.27 -3.55
CA GLU A 138 -22.96 2.15 -4.71
C GLU A 138 -21.67 2.36 -5.54
N ALA A 139 -20.53 2.57 -4.87
CA ALA A 139 -19.22 2.69 -5.52
C ALA A 139 -18.86 1.42 -6.29
N PHE A 140 -19.10 0.25 -5.71
CA PHE A 140 -18.87 -1.01 -6.39
C PHE A 140 -19.81 -1.20 -7.58
N ASN A 141 -21.11 -1.01 -7.39
CA ASN A 141 -22.12 -1.27 -8.42
C ASN A 141 -21.96 -0.35 -9.63
N LYS A 142 -21.79 0.96 -9.40
CA LYS A 142 -21.75 1.97 -10.46
C LYS A 142 -20.35 2.24 -11.03
N LEU A 143 -19.32 2.20 -10.18
CA LEU A 143 -17.96 2.59 -10.56
C LEU A 143 -16.97 1.43 -10.60
N LYS A 144 -17.37 0.23 -10.15
CA LYS A 144 -16.48 -0.93 -9.97
C LYS A 144 -15.28 -0.56 -9.10
N LEU A 145 -15.55 0.10 -7.97
CA LEU A 145 -14.56 0.49 -6.97
C LEU A 145 -14.74 -0.33 -5.71
N LEU A 146 -13.70 -1.09 -5.35
CA LEU A 146 -13.57 -1.74 -4.05
C LEU A 146 -13.15 -0.73 -2.98
N THR A 147 -13.31 -1.09 -1.70
CA THR A 147 -12.67 -0.36 -0.60
C THR A 147 -11.15 -0.37 -0.78
N VAL A 148 -10.45 0.60 -0.18
CA VAL A 148 -8.99 0.73 -0.31
C VAL A 148 -8.32 -0.56 0.14
N SER A 149 -8.70 -1.11 1.30
CA SER A 149 -8.11 -2.34 1.82
C SER A 149 -8.28 -3.52 0.85
N ASN A 150 -9.51 -3.73 0.34
CA ASN A 150 -9.79 -4.85 -0.57
C ASN A 150 -9.08 -4.67 -1.91
N ARG A 151 -8.95 -3.43 -2.39
CA ARG A 151 -8.23 -3.13 -3.63
C ARG A 151 -6.74 -3.43 -3.50
N LEU A 152 -6.12 -3.00 -2.41
CA LEU A 152 -4.70 -3.26 -2.16
C LEU A 152 -4.44 -4.76 -1.98
N PHE A 153 -5.35 -5.46 -1.32
CA PHE A 153 -5.32 -6.92 -1.20
C PHE A 153 -5.40 -7.62 -2.57
N GLU A 154 -6.36 -7.25 -3.42
CA GLU A 154 -6.49 -7.81 -4.77
C GLU A 154 -5.25 -7.54 -5.65
N LEU A 155 -4.55 -6.42 -5.42
CA LEU A 155 -3.29 -6.11 -6.09
C LEU A 155 -2.15 -6.97 -5.58
N SER A 156 -2.04 -7.18 -4.27
CA SER A 156 -1.02 -8.06 -3.70
C SER A 156 -1.19 -9.50 -4.18
N GLU A 157 -2.43 -10.01 -4.21
CA GLU A 157 -2.70 -11.36 -4.71
C GLU A 157 -2.34 -11.50 -6.18
N ARG A 158 -2.74 -10.55 -7.03
CA ARG A 158 -2.39 -10.58 -8.45
C ARG A 158 -0.90 -10.47 -8.68
N TYR A 159 -0.18 -9.65 -7.92
CA TYR A 159 1.26 -9.52 -8.03
C TYR A 159 1.97 -10.84 -7.72
N VAL A 160 1.62 -11.45 -6.59
CA VAL A 160 2.20 -12.74 -6.15
C VAL A 160 1.80 -13.86 -7.11
N GLY A 161 0.50 -14.02 -7.39
CA GLY A 161 -0.01 -15.07 -8.27
C GLY A 161 0.58 -15.00 -9.67
N THR A 162 0.62 -13.81 -10.29
CA THR A 162 1.24 -13.64 -11.61
C THR A 162 2.74 -13.95 -11.57
N GLY A 163 3.42 -13.52 -10.49
CA GLY A 163 4.84 -13.79 -10.30
C GLY A 163 5.16 -15.27 -10.16
N LEU A 164 4.31 -16.03 -9.45
CA LEU A 164 4.42 -17.48 -9.34
C LEU A 164 4.09 -18.18 -10.67
N SER A 165 3.01 -17.79 -11.37
CA SER A 165 2.64 -18.39 -12.66
C SER A 165 3.72 -18.27 -13.73
N HIS A 166 4.50 -17.20 -13.71
CA HIS A 166 5.60 -16.97 -14.65
C HIS A 166 6.97 -17.34 -14.07
N SER A 167 7.02 -17.97 -12.89
CA SER A 167 8.25 -18.36 -12.20
C SER A 167 9.26 -17.22 -12.08
N ILE A 168 8.80 -16.00 -11.73
CA ILE A 168 9.66 -14.85 -11.53
C ILE A 168 10.61 -15.18 -10.36
N PRO A 169 11.95 -15.24 -10.58
CA PRO A 169 12.87 -15.81 -9.59
C PRO A 169 12.79 -15.13 -8.21
N PHE A 170 12.64 -13.80 -8.18
CA PHE A 170 12.54 -13.06 -6.92
C PHE A 170 11.23 -13.31 -6.18
N VAL A 171 10.11 -13.53 -6.88
CA VAL A 171 8.82 -13.81 -6.24
C VAL A 171 8.79 -15.24 -5.71
N VAL A 172 9.28 -16.20 -6.50
CA VAL A 172 9.40 -17.61 -6.09
C VAL A 172 10.27 -17.70 -4.84
N ARG A 173 11.47 -17.14 -4.88
CA ARG A 173 12.39 -17.11 -3.74
C ARG A 173 11.77 -16.45 -2.51
N LEU A 174 11.09 -15.31 -2.68
CA LEU A 174 10.43 -14.62 -1.57
C LEU A 174 9.35 -15.49 -0.90
N VAL A 175 8.58 -16.23 -1.70
CA VAL A 175 7.52 -17.13 -1.22
C VAL A 175 8.11 -18.36 -0.54
N GLU A 176 9.18 -18.94 -1.07
CA GLU A 176 9.92 -20.05 -0.44
C GLU A 176 10.50 -19.62 0.92
N GLU A 177 11.23 -18.50 0.97
CA GLU A 177 11.78 -17.94 2.22
C GLU A 177 10.66 -17.62 3.24
N TYR A 178 9.51 -17.16 2.77
CA TYR A 178 8.33 -16.95 3.63
C TYR A 178 7.78 -18.25 4.18
N LYS A 179 7.65 -19.32 3.37
CA LYS A 179 7.18 -20.63 3.80
C LYS A 179 8.14 -21.28 4.82
N GLU A 180 9.44 -21.31 4.52
CA GLU A 180 10.47 -21.81 5.45
C GLU A 180 10.44 -21.04 6.77
N GLY A 181 10.27 -19.71 6.69
CA GLY A 181 10.13 -18.83 7.85
C GLY A 181 8.83 -19.01 8.64
N PHE A 182 7.75 -19.45 7.98
CA PHE A 182 6.44 -19.74 8.56
C PHE A 182 6.45 -21.09 9.28
N GLU A 183 7.09 -22.10 8.70
CA GLU A 183 7.22 -23.43 9.30
C GLU A 183 8.19 -23.45 10.48
N SER A 184 9.22 -22.59 10.45
CA SER A 184 10.26 -22.54 11.50
C SER A 184 9.92 -21.65 12.71
N ARG A 185 8.90 -20.78 12.63
CA ARG A 185 8.53 -19.85 13.71
C ARG A 185 7.01 -19.76 13.88
N TYR A 186 6.54 -19.73 15.13
CA TYR A 186 5.21 -19.17 15.42
C TYR A 186 5.23 -17.70 14.99
N ILE A 187 4.60 -17.37 13.86
CA ILE A 187 4.51 -15.99 13.39
C ILE A 187 3.57 -15.22 14.33
N GLU A 188 4.14 -14.43 15.24
CA GLU A 188 3.37 -13.49 16.05
C GLU A 188 2.93 -12.24 15.26
N TYR A 189 3.51 -11.98 14.08
CA TYR A 189 3.28 -10.74 13.32
C TYR A 189 2.94 -10.98 11.84
N PRO A 190 1.82 -10.43 11.34
CA PRO A 190 1.45 -10.59 9.93
C PRO A 190 2.51 -9.96 9.01
N THR A 191 3.05 -10.77 8.08
CA THR A 191 3.91 -10.31 6.99
C THR A 191 3.06 -9.88 5.79
N GLN A 192 3.64 -9.18 4.81
CA GLN A 192 2.97 -8.78 3.56
C GLN A 192 2.36 -9.96 2.79
N LEU A 193 2.95 -11.16 2.92
CA LEU A 193 2.49 -12.38 2.25
C LEU A 193 1.41 -13.15 3.02
N CYS A 194 1.18 -12.87 4.30
CA CYS A 194 0.10 -13.54 5.07
C CYS A 194 -1.27 -13.39 4.40
N ASN A 195 -1.52 -12.21 3.83
CA ASN A 195 -2.76 -11.94 3.10
C ASN A 195 -2.88 -12.74 1.78
N CYS A 196 -1.76 -13.16 1.20
CA CYS A 196 -1.74 -13.97 -0.01
C CYS A 196 -1.67 -15.49 0.28
N TYR A 197 -1.88 -15.94 1.53
CA TYR A 197 -1.67 -17.34 1.92
C TYR A 197 -2.44 -18.33 1.05
N LEU A 198 -3.73 -18.09 0.82
CA LEU A 198 -4.56 -18.97 -0.02
C LEU A 198 -4.07 -19.01 -1.47
N THR A 199 -3.63 -17.86 -2.00
CA THR A 199 -3.01 -17.80 -3.33
C THR A 199 -1.73 -18.64 -3.32
N ILE A 200 -0.84 -18.45 -2.35
CA ILE A 200 0.43 -19.18 -2.23
C ILE A 200 0.21 -20.70 -2.06
N SER A 201 -0.73 -21.13 -1.22
CA SER A 201 -0.99 -22.54 -0.97
C SER A 201 -1.48 -23.28 -2.21
N SER A 202 -2.19 -22.61 -3.12
CA SER A 202 -2.67 -23.23 -4.36
C SER A 202 -1.54 -23.56 -5.36
N PHE A 203 -0.42 -22.84 -5.35
CA PHE A 203 0.76 -23.14 -6.18
C PHE A 203 1.67 -24.22 -5.59
N PHE A 204 1.52 -24.51 -4.30
CA PHE A 204 2.37 -25.41 -3.55
C PHE A 204 1.53 -26.23 -2.57
N PRO A 205 0.75 -27.21 -3.08
CA PRO A 205 -0.06 -28.08 -2.23
C PRO A 205 0.84 -28.84 -1.25
N GLU A 206 0.40 -28.93 0.02
CA GLU A 206 1.05 -29.76 1.03
C GLU A 206 1.09 -31.22 0.52
N THR A 207 2.28 -31.82 0.52
CA THR A 207 2.52 -33.22 0.15
C THR A 207 2.12 -34.18 1.25
#